data_AF-A0ABD5MW35-F1
#
_entry.id   AF-A0ABD5MW35-F1
#
_cell.length_a   1.000
_cell.length_b   1.000
_cell.length_c   1.000
_cell.angle_alpha   90.00
_cell.angle_beta   90.00
_cell.angle_gamma   90.00
#
_symmetry.space_group_name_H-M   'P 1'
#
loop_
_entity.id
_entity.type
_entity.pdbx_description
1 polymer ?
#
loop_
_entity_poly.entity_id
_entity_poly.type
_entity_poly.pdbx_seq_one_letter_code
_entity_poly.pdbx_strand_id
1 'polypeptide(L)'
;MTRVRVQKIESIKDPEGNLGKRIELIEDRVIPRFAVRPATEEARMVQEVMKGLQQQLPVLATQRTQFVLPKMVLFLTESEYEQLGIDFDVNQLYELELYGQSIHFKKVS
;
A
#
# COMPACT_ATOMS: atom_id res chain seq x y z
N MET A 1 -12.90 -5.47 7.96
CA MET A 1 -12.84 -4.77 6.66
C MET A 1 -11.61 -3.88 6.64
N THR A 2 -10.80 -3.96 5.58
CA THR A 2 -9.59 -3.14 5.40
C THR A 2 -9.71 -2.38 4.08
N ARG A 3 -9.33 -1.11 4.05
CA ARG A 3 -9.28 -0.34 2.81
C ARG A 3 -8.00 -0.65 2.05
N VAL A 4 -8.15 -0.91 0.76
CA VAL A 4 -7.03 -1.14 -0.14
C VAL A 4 -7.12 -0.20 -1.34
N ARG A 5 -5.98 0.23 -1.84
CA ARG A 5 -5.85 0.99 -3.10
C ARG A 5 -5.23 0.13 -4.17
N VAL A 6 -5.72 0.23 -5.40
CA VAL A 6 -5.03 -0.35 -6.55
C VAL A 6 -3.77 0.48 -6.82
N GLN A 7 -2.60 -0.12 -6.65
CA GLN A 7 -1.32 0.53 -6.88
C GLN A 7 -0.87 0.39 -8.34
N LYS A 8 -1.13 -0.77 -8.95
CA LYS A 8 -0.64 -1.11 -10.29
C LYS A 8 -1.51 -2.18 -10.94
N ILE A 9 -1.70 -2.06 -12.25
CA ILE A 9 -2.27 -3.10 -13.11
C ILE A 9 -1.29 -3.29 -14.28
N GLU A 10 -0.87 -4.53 -14.52
CA GLU A 10 0.04 -4.86 -15.63
C GLU A 10 -0.52 -6.03 -16.44
N SER A 11 -0.30 -6.03 -17.75
CA SER A 11 -0.50 -7.22 -18.56
C SER A 11 0.65 -8.20 -18.34
N ILE A 12 0.33 -9.47 -18.18
CA ILE A 12 1.29 -10.56 -18.01
C ILE A 12 0.98 -11.68 -19.00
N LYS A 13 1.95 -12.56 -19.19
CA LYS A 13 1.73 -13.86 -19.82
C LYS A 13 1.97 -14.95 -18.78
N ASP A 14 1.08 -15.92 -18.73
CA ASP A 14 1.29 -17.12 -17.92
C ASP A 14 2.36 -18.03 -18.57
N PRO A 15 2.86 -19.07 -17.88
CA PRO A 15 3.80 -20.04 -18.45
C PRO A 15 3.30 -20.73 -19.72
N GLU A 16 1.99 -20.83 -19.89
CA GLU A 16 1.31 -21.42 -21.04
C GLU A 16 1.18 -20.44 -22.23
N GLY A 17 1.51 -19.16 -22.03
CA GLY A 17 1.52 -18.11 -23.05
C GLY A 17 0.21 -17.32 -23.17
N ASN A 18 -0.80 -17.59 -22.34
CA ASN A 18 -2.05 -16.85 -22.33
C ASN A 18 -1.88 -15.47 -21.71
N LEU A 19 -2.69 -14.51 -22.16
CA LEU A 19 -2.72 -13.17 -21.60
C LEU A 19 -3.47 -13.15 -20.26
N GLY A 20 -2.96 -12.34 -19.34
CA GLY A 20 -3.59 -12.07 -18.07
C GLY A 20 -3.22 -10.70 -17.51
N LYS A 21 -3.69 -10.43 -16.30
CA LYS A 21 -3.45 -9.20 -15.55
C LYS A 21 -2.83 -9.50 -14.20
N ARG A 22 -1.85 -8.69 -13.83
CA ARG A 22 -1.31 -8.58 -12.48
C ARG A 22 -1.89 -7.33 -11.83
N ILE A 23 -2.67 -7.49 -10.77
CA ILE A 23 -3.24 -6.38 -10.00
C ILE A 23 -2.58 -6.34 -8.62
N GLU A 24 -1.98 -5.20 -8.27
CA GLU A 24 -1.35 -4.97 -6.98
C GLU A 24 -2.23 -4.09 -6.09
N LEU A 25 -2.66 -4.63 -4.96
CA LEU A 25 -3.49 -3.97 -3.96
C LEU A 25 -2.68 -3.72 -2.70
N ILE A 26 -2.72 -2.49 -2.21
CA ILE A 26 -1.92 -2.03 -1.07
C ILE A 26 -2.85 -1.52 0.04
N GLU A 27 -2.47 -1.66 1.31
CA GLU A 27 -3.27 -1.12 2.40
C GLU A 27 -3.31 0.41 2.35
N ASP A 28 -4.51 0.97 2.34
CA ASP A 28 -4.71 2.40 2.52
C ASP A 28 -4.73 2.71 4.02
N ARG A 29 -3.53 2.81 4.60
CA ARG A 29 -3.35 3.21 5.99
C ARG A 29 -2.42 4.41 6.11
N VAL A 30 -2.90 5.42 6.83
CA VAL A 30 -2.03 6.48 7.36
C VAL A 30 -1.30 5.88 8.55
N ILE A 31 -0.06 5.44 8.37
CA ILE A 31 0.77 5.02 9.51
C ILE A 31 0.97 6.25 10.40
N PRO A 32 0.46 6.26 11.63
CA PRO A 32 0.67 7.38 12.53
C PRO A 32 2.18 7.49 12.77
N ARG A 33 2.74 8.66 12.48
CA ARG A 33 4.11 8.96 12.90
C ARG A 33 4.07 9.11 14.42
N PHE A 34 4.37 8.03 15.14
CA PHE A 34 4.65 8.14 16.56
C PHE A 34 5.89 9.01 16.70
N ALA A 35 5.71 10.24 17.19
CA ALA A 35 6.81 10.99 17.74
C ALA A 35 7.29 10.19 18.95
N VAL A 36 8.30 9.35 18.76
CA VAL A 36 9.01 8.67 19.85
C VAL A 36 9.47 9.79 20.78
N ARG A 37 8.76 9.95 21.91
CA ARG A 37 9.17 10.86 22.98
C ARG A 37 10.29 10.13 23.70
N PRO A 38 11.53 10.64 23.66
CA PRO A 38 12.61 9.97 24.34
C PRO A 38 12.33 9.99 25.84
N ALA A 39 12.54 8.84 26.48
CA ALA A 39 12.29 8.64 27.90
C ALA A 39 13.29 9.41 28.77
N THR A 40 14.47 9.74 28.23
CA THR A 40 15.55 10.41 28.94
C THR A 40 15.89 11.77 28.33
N GLU A 41 16.51 12.63 29.14
CA GLU A 41 16.85 14.01 28.77
C GLU A 41 17.98 14.05 27.74
N GLU A 42 18.96 13.16 27.84
CA GLU A 42 20.07 13.02 26.90
C GLU A 42 19.54 12.62 25.51
N ALA A 43 18.57 11.71 25.47
CA ALA A 43 17.97 11.27 24.23
C ALA A 43 17.09 12.36 23.58
N ARG A 44 16.50 13.27 24.39
CA ARG A 44 15.80 14.47 23.88
C ARG A 44 16.77 15.45 23.24
N MET A 45 17.89 15.74 23.91
CA MET A 45 18.92 16.62 23.34
C MET A 45 19.47 16.08 22.01
N VAL A 46 19.79 14.78 21.94
CA VAL A 46 20.25 14.16 20.69
C VAL A 46 19.17 14.23 19.59
N GLN A 47 17.90 14.00 19.92
CA GLN A 47 16.80 14.09 18.95
C GLN A 47 16.59 15.53 18.44
N GLU A 48 16.76 16.55 19.29
CA GLU A 48 16.68 17.96 18.89
C GLU A 48 17.86 18.38 18.01
N VAL A 49 19.08 17.96 18.35
CA VAL A 49 20.26 18.20 17.51
C VAL A 49 20.09 17.56 16.12
N MET A 50 19.60 16.32 16.07
CA MET A 50 19.33 15.63 14.81
C MET A 50 18.22 16.30 13.99
N LYS A 51 17.16 16.80 14.63
CA LYS A 51 16.10 17.58 13.97
C LYS A 51 16.64 18.90 13.40
N GLY A 52 17.47 19.61 14.16
CA GLY A 52 18.12 20.85 13.70
C GLY A 52 19.03 20.60 12.48
N LEU A 53 19.77 19.50 12.46
CA LEU A 53 20.59 19.10 11.32
C LEU A 53 19.75 18.76 10.07
N GLN A 54 18.62 18.06 10.25
CA GLN A 54 17.69 17.75 9.16
C GLN A 54 17.03 18.99 8.55
N GLN A 55 16.80 20.05 9.32
CA GLN A 55 16.26 21.32 8.81
C GLN A 55 17.22 22.05 7.88
N GLN A 56 18.53 21.83 8.02
CA GLN A 56 19.55 22.45 7.17
C GLN A 56 19.81 21.69 5.87
N LEU A 57 19.35 20.43 5.78
CA LEU A 57 19.52 19.54 4.62
C LEU A 57 18.15 19.05 4.11
N PRO A 58 17.40 19.85 3.32
CA PRO A 58 16.04 19.53 2.89
C PRO A 58 15.93 18.23 2.09
N VAL A 59 17.02 17.78 1.44
CA VAL A 59 17.04 16.55 0.64
C VAL A 59 16.85 15.29 1.50
N LEU A 60 17.27 15.31 2.77
CA LEU A 60 17.16 14.17 3.68
C LEU A 60 15.83 14.11 4.44
N ALA A 61 15.15 15.25 4.61
CA ALA A 61 13.86 15.32 5.33
C ALA A 61 12.68 14.77 4.51
N THR A 62 12.84 14.66 3.18
CA THR A 62 11.79 14.25 2.23
C THR A 62 11.84 12.80 1.80
N GLN A 63 12.68 11.94 2.40
CA GLN A 63 12.44 10.49 2.35
C GLN A 63 11.24 10.16 3.22
N ARG A 64 10.07 10.65 2.81
CA ARG A 64 8.76 10.16 3.18
C ARG A 64 8.76 8.74 2.64
N THR A 65 9.24 7.80 3.44
CA THR A 65 8.97 6.39 3.25
C THR A 65 7.45 6.28 3.38
N GLN A 66 6.73 6.52 2.29
CA GLN A 66 5.37 6.04 2.12
C GLN A 66 5.56 4.53 2.11
N PHE A 67 5.46 3.95 3.31
CA PHE A 67 5.47 2.50 3.48
C PHE A 67 4.20 1.98 2.82
N VAL A 68 4.31 1.71 1.53
CA VAL A 68 3.30 1.00 0.77
C VAL A 68 3.34 -0.44 1.28
N LEU A 69 2.32 -0.84 2.02
CA LEU A 69 2.20 -2.21 2.48
C LEU A 69 1.40 -3.01 1.44
N PRO A 70 2.00 -3.99 0.74
CA PRO A 70 1.25 -4.86 -0.14
C PRO A 70 0.24 -5.66 0.69
N LYS A 71 -1.03 -5.62 0.31
CA LYS A 71 -2.11 -6.39 0.94
C LYS A 71 -2.38 -7.67 0.18
N MET A 72 -2.40 -7.57 -1.14
CA MET A 72 -2.69 -8.70 -2.03
C MET A 72 -2.19 -8.41 -3.44
N VAL A 73 -1.69 -9.44 -4.13
CA VAL A 73 -1.37 -9.36 -5.56
C VAL A 73 -2.13 -10.47 -6.25
N LEU A 74 -2.93 -10.10 -7.24
CA LEU A 74 -3.70 -11.04 -8.05
C LEU A 74 -3.00 -11.23 -9.38
N PHE A 75 -2.91 -12.49 -9.81
CA PHE A 75 -2.49 -12.88 -11.15
C PHE A 75 -3.67 -13.63 -11.74
N LEU A 76 -4.37 -12.99 -12.67
CA LEU A 76 -5.61 -13.50 -13.23
C LEU A 76 -5.45 -13.61 -14.74
N THR A 77 -5.92 -14.70 -15.32
CA THR A 77 -6.22 -14.75 -16.76
C THR A 77 -7.32 -13.74 -17.10
N GLU A 78 -7.48 -13.40 -18.39
CA GLU A 78 -8.56 -12.51 -18.81
C GLU A 78 -9.96 -13.06 -18.42
N SER A 79 -10.16 -14.37 -18.49
CA SER A 79 -11.43 -15.01 -18.11
C SER A 79 -11.69 -14.95 -16.61
N GLU A 80 -10.68 -15.18 -15.76
CA GLU A 80 -10.81 -15.03 -14.31
C GLU A 80 -11.08 -13.57 -13.91
N TYR A 81 -10.47 -12.61 -14.61
CA TYR A 81 -10.72 -11.19 -14.39
C TYR A 81 -12.18 -10.82 -14.71
N GLU A 82 -12.71 -11.33 -15.83
CA GLU A 82 -14.12 -11.16 -16.18
C GLU A 82 -15.06 -11.81 -15.17
N GLN A 83 -14.76 -13.05 -14.73
CA GLN A 83 -15.55 -13.77 -13.73
C GLN A 83 -15.55 -13.09 -12.35
N LEU A 84 -14.43 -12.45 -11.99
CA LEU A 84 -14.34 -11.65 -10.76
C LEU A 84 -15.33 -10.48 -10.79
N GLY A 85 -15.70 -9.98 -11.97
CA GLY A 85 -16.77 -9.00 -12.16
C GLY A 85 -16.47 -7.62 -11.56
N ILE A 86 -15.19 -7.31 -11.35
CA ILE A 86 -14.72 -6.04 -10.80
C ILE A 86 -13.82 -5.37 -11.83
N ASP A 87 -14.12 -4.12 -12.14
CA ASP A 87 -13.27 -3.29 -12.97
C ASP A 87 -12.28 -2.52 -12.11
N PHE A 88 -11.09 -3.10 -11.90
CA PHE A 88 -10.01 -2.45 -11.17
C PHE A 88 -9.46 -1.26 -11.96
N ASP A 89 -9.35 -0.11 -11.29
CA ASP A 89 -8.70 1.08 -11.82
C ASP A 89 -7.61 1.56 -10.86
N VAL A 90 -6.52 2.07 -11.41
CA VAL A 90 -5.36 2.55 -10.66
C VAL A 90 -5.77 3.70 -9.75
N ASN A 91 -5.27 3.68 -8.52
CA ASN A 91 -5.61 4.61 -7.44
C ASN A 91 -7.05 4.50 -6.91
N GLN A 92 -7.88 3.61 -7.44
CA GLN A 92 -9.21 3.39 -6.89
C GLN A 92 -9.16 2.63 -5.56
N LEU A 93 -10.05 3.00 -4.64
CA LEU A 93 -10.18 2.41 -3.31
C LEU A 93 -11.26 1.33 -3.26
N TYR A 94 -10.96 0.28 -2.52
CA TYR A 94 -11.84 -0.85 -2.27
C TYR A 94 -11.84 -1.22 -0.79
N GLU A 95 -13.00 -1.63 -0.29
CA GLU A 95 -13.11 -2.36 0.97
C GLU A 95 -12.87 -3.85 0.70
N LEU A 96 -11.87 -4.39 1.39
CA LEU A 96 -11.53 -5.81 1.39
C LEU A 96 -12.05 -6.46 2.68
N GLU A 97 -12.86 -7.50 2.52
CA GLU A 97 -13.33 -8.35 3.60
C GLU A 97 -12.83 -9.78 3.41
N LEU A 98 -12.24 -10.33 4.47
CA LEU A 98 -11.79 -11.72 4.54
C LEU A 98 -12.65 -12.40 5.59
N TYR A 99 -13.57 -13.26 5.17
CA TYR A 99 -14.51 -13.93 6.06
C TYR A 99 -14.91 -15.29 5.51
N GLY A 100 -14.96 -16.32 6.37
CA GLY A 100 -15.51 -17.62 5.99
C GLY A 100 -14.81 -18.27 4.79
N GLN A 101 -13.48 -18.13 4.66
CA GLN A 101 -12.69 -18.62 3.51
C GLN A 101 -13.02 -17.93 2.17
N SER A 102 -13.70 -16.78 2.22
CA SER A 102 -14.01 -15.95 1.06
C SER A 102 -13.34 -14.58 1.17
N ILE A 103 -13.05 -14.01 0.00
CA ILE A 103 -12.49 -12.67 -0.16
C ILE A 103 -13.53 -11.83 -0.90
N HIS A 104 -14.06 -10.80 -0.26
CA HIS A 104 -15.04 -9.90 -0.84
C HIS A 104 -14.44 -8.52 -1.07
N PHE A 105 -14.71 -7.97 -2.25
CA PHE A 105 -14.35 -6.60 -2.61
C PHE A 105 -15.61 -5.78 -2.75
N LYS A 106 -15.58 -4.57 -2.21
CA LYS A 106 -16.62 -3.57 -2.42
C LYS A 106 -15.96 -2.27 -2.83
N LYS A 107 -16.38 -1.72 -3.98
CA LYS A 107 -15.93 -0.39 -4.42
C LYS A 107 -16.34 0.63 -3.36
N VAL A 108 -15.39 1.42 -2.89
CA VAL A 108 -15.71 2.59 -2.07
C VAL A 108 -16.20 3.66 -3.04
N SER A 109 -17.51 3.93 -3.00
CA SER A 109 -18.19 4.96 -3.79
C SER A 109 -17.68 6.36 -3.48
#